data_AF-A0A5E3ZXJ4-F1
#
_entry.id   AF-A0A5E3ZXJ4-F1
#
_cell.length_a   1.000
_cell.length_b   1.000
_cell.length_c   1.000
_cell.angle_alpha   90.00
_cell.angle_beta   90.00
_cell.angle_gamma   90.00
#
_symmetry.space_group_name_H-M   'P 1'
#
loop_
_entity.id
_entity.type
_entity.pdbx_description
1 polymer ?
#
loop_
_entity_poly.entity_id
_entity_poly.type
_entity_poly.pdbx_seq_one_letter_code
_entity_poly.pdbx_strand_id
1 'polypeptide(L)'
;MSTLSNPTPGRDSVIHIGALLPDIMSTYGDDGNALVLRERLRRRGYQAEIVRITLQDEVPSSCDIYTMGGGEDVAQILASQHLRTHRGLFTAVEAGRPLLAICAGVQLLGEWFQVADGSHAEGVGLLDATTVPQATRSIGELVGTPVVEGLTEPLTGFENHMGATVLGPDARPLSRVKYGVGNSVPAGSAVPDTGLVDGVVQGSIVATYMHGPCLARNPQLADYLVAQVLGVPAAELEPLEIPAITLLRKERLAAAKHPFKRTA
;
A
#
# COMPACT_ATOMS: atom_id res chain seq x y z
N MET A 1 -0.91 16.05 22.71
CA MET A 1 -0.85 14.88 21.82
C MET A 1 0.51 14.23 22.04
N SER A 2 0.54 13.10 22.74
CA SER A 2 1.78 12.37 23.02
C SER A 2 2.25 11.76 21.70
N THR A 3 3.36 12.25 21.15
CA THR A 3 4.09 11.56 20.08
C THR A 3 4.63 10.28 20.68
N LEU A 4 3.88 9.18 20.58
CA LEU A 4 4.40 7.84 20.82
C LEU A 4 5.44 7.59 19.72
N SER A 5 6.69 7.97 19.97
CA SER A 5 7.82 7.56 19.16
C SER A 5 7.93 6.04 19.32
N ASN A 6 7.78 5.30 18.22
CA ASN A 6 8.07 3.88 18.22
C ASN A 6 9.49 3.66 18.77
N PRO A 7 9.70 2.70 19.68
CA PRO A 7 11.05 2.39 20.13
C PRO A 7 11.88 1.98 18.92
N THR A 8 12.90 2.79 18.59
CA THR A 8 13.84 2.51 17.50
C THR A 8 14.52 1.16 17.76
N PRO A 9 14.44 0.19 16.82
CA PRO A 9 15.18 -1.05 16.94
C PRO A 9 16.69 -0.76 17.04
N GLY A 10 17.35 -1.36 18.03
CA GLY A 10 18.81 -1.32 18.10
C GLY A 10 19.42 -2.04 16.90
N ARG A 11 20.64 -1.66 16.48
CA ARG A 11 21.30 -2.29 15.31
C ARG A 11 21.47 -3.81 15.41
N ASP A 12 21.55 -4.35 16.63
CA ASP A 12 21.68 -5.78 16.89
C ASP A 12 20.32 -6.51 17.00
N SER A 13 19.20 -5.77 16.95
CA SER A 13 17.85 -6.34 16.98
C SER A 13 17.38 -6.75 15.59
N VAL A 14 16.67 -7.87 15.50
CA VAL A 14 16.04 -8.31 14.25
C VAL A 14 14.76 -7.52 14.03
N ILE A 15 14.68 -6.83 12.89
CA ILE A 15 13.48 -6.13 12.44
C ILE A 15 12.55 -7.12 11.74
N HIS A 16 11.32 -7.25 12.21
CA HIS A 16 10.33 -8.17 11.65
C HIS A 16 9.38 -7.46 10.70
N ILE A 17 9.28 -7.98 9.48
CA ILE A 17 8.35 -7.52 8.44
C ILE A 17 7.21 -8.55 8.35
N GLY A 18 6.03 -8.19 8.83
CA GLY A 18 4.83 -9.03 8.76
C GLY A 18 4.23 -9.03 7.36
N ALA A 19 4.40 -10.11 6.61
CA ALA A 19 3.69 -10.33 5.36
C ALA A 19 2.32 -10.95 5.67
N LEU A 20 1.26 -10.14 5.57
CA LEU A 20 -0.10 -10.52 5.93
C LEU A 20 -0.77 -11.30 4.81
N LEU A 21 -1.29 -12.47 5.18
CA LEU A 21 -2.10 -13.38 4.38
C LEU A 21 -1.53 -13.68 2.98
N PRO A 22 -0.21 -13.95 2.82
CA PRO A 22 0.41 -14.11 1.50
C PRO A 22 -0.05 -15.40 0.78
N ASP A 23 -0.75 -16.30 1.47
CA ASP A 23 -1.38 -17.50 0.93
C ASP A 23 -2.66 -17.18 0.12
N ILE A 24 -3.33 -16.07 0.40
CA ILE A 24 -4.59 -15.68 -0.26
C ILE A 24 -4.60 -14.24 -0.82
N MET A 25 -3.68 -13.37 -0.36
CA MET A 25 -3.54 -11.96 -0.78
C MET A 25 -2.23 -11.71 -1.55
N SER A 26 -1.91 -12.56 -2.52
CA SER A 26 -0.63 -12.50 -3.27
C SER A 26 -0.76 -12.55 -4.79
N THR A 27 -1.96 -12.32 -5.34
CA THR A 27 -2.28 -12.55 -6.77
C THR A 27 -1.34 -11.83 -7.75
N TYR A 28 -0.80 -10.67 -7.37
CA TYR A 28 0.03 -9.83 -8.25
C TYR A 28 1.51 -9.77 -7.85
N GLY A 29 1.99 -10.69 -6.99
CA GLY A 29 3.40 -10.71 -6.54
C GLY A 29 3.76 -9.54 -5.61
N ASP A 30 2.76 -8.99 -4.92
CA ASP A 30 2.93 -7.85 -4.01
C ASP A 30 3.62 -8.22 -2.68
N ASP A 31 3.79 -9.51 -2.40
CA ASP A 31 4.70 -10.01 -1.35
C ASP A 31 6.15 -9.56 -1.59
N GLY A 32 6.50 -9.24 -2.83
CA GLY A 32 7.76 -8.60 -3.20
C GLY A 32 8.02 -7.27 -2.48
N ASN A 33 6.99 -6.56 -1.97
CA ASN A 33 7.20 -5.36 -1.15
C ASN A 33 7.93 -5.68 0.17
N ALA A 34 7.62 -6.81 0.81
CA ALA A 34 8.32 -7.27 2.01
C ALA A 34 9.79 -7.59 1.71
N LEU A 35 10.07 -8.17 0.54
CA LEU A 35 11.44 -8.44 0.08
C LEU A 35 12.24 -7.14 -0.12
N VAL A 36 11.62 -6.11 -0.71
CA VAL A 36 12.25 -4.79 -0.92
C VAL A 36 12.58 -4.13 0.41
N LEU A 37 11.65 -4.14 1.38
CA LEU A 37 11.89 -3.59 2.72
C LEU A 37 13.06 -4.30 3.42
N ARG A 38 13.04 -5.64 3.41
CA ARG A 38 14.10 -6.46 4.01
C ARG A 38 15.46 -6.13 3.40
N GLU A 39 15.54 -6.05 2.08
CA GLU A 39 16.80 -5.77 1.38
C GLU A 39 17.32 -4.35 1.69
N ARG A 40 16.41 -3.36 1.74
CA ARG A 40 16.78 -1.97 2.09
C ARG A 40 17.28 -1.83 3.52
N LEU A 41 16.70 -2.58 4.47
CA LEU A 41 17.17 -2.64 5.85
C LEU A 41 18.54 -3.31 5.94
N ARG A 42 18.71 -4.47 5.29
CA ARG A 42 19.97 -5.23 5.30
C ARG A 42 21.14 -4.46 4.67
N ARG A 43 20.90 -3.73 3.57
CA ARG A 43 21.92 -2.85 2.96
C ARG A 43 22.37 -1.72 3.87
N ARG A 44 21.57 -1.37 4.88
CA ARG A 44 21.89 -0.36 5.90
C ARG A 44 22.44 -0.99 7.20
N GLY A 45 22.78 -2.28 7.16
CA GLY A 45 23.40 -2.99 8.27
C GLY A 45 22.45 -3.50 9.35
N TYR A 46 21.13 -3.45 9.14
CA TYR A 46 20.15 -4.01 10.07
C TYR A 46 19.87 -5.48 9.76
N GLN A 47 19.65 -6.28 10.82
CA GLN A 47 19.04 -7.59 10.66
C GLN A 47 17.55 -7.42 10.35
N ALA A 48 17.06 -8.12 9.34
CA ALA A 48 15.65 -8.05 8.96
C ALA A 48 15.15 -9.40 8.46
N GLU A 49 13.97 -9.79 8.92
CA GLU A 49 13.30 -11.05 8.59
C GLU A 49 11.85 -10.81 8.18
N ILE A 50 11.35 -11.69 7.29
CA ILE A 50 9.96 -11.66 6.86
C ILE A 50 9.22 -12.74 7.62
N VAL A 51 8.22 -12.33 8.39
CA VAL A 51 7.29 -13.21 9.09
C VAL A 51 6.06 -13.36 8.20
N ARG A 52 5.86 -14.54 7.62
CA ARG A 52 4.65 -14.84 6.84
C ARG A 52 3.54 -15.19 7.83
N ILE A 53 2.42 -14.49 7.76
CA ILE A 53 1.26 -14.65 8.64
C ILE A 53 0.10 -15.10 7.76
N THR A 54 -0.21 -16.40 7.72
CA THR A 54 -1.23 -16.97 6.83
C THR A 54 -2.62 -16.93 7.46
N LEU A 55 -3.64 -17.41 6.74
CA LEU A 55 -5.01 -17.47 7.26
C LEU A 55 -5.16 -18.38 8.50
N GLN A 56 -4.17 -19.22 8.80
CA GLN A 56 -4.15 -20.12 9.96
C GLN A 56 -3.48 -19.51 11.20
N ASP A 57 -2.78 -18.38 11.05
CA ASP A 57 -1.99 -17.78 12.11
C ASP A 57 -2.78 -16.65 12.80
N GLU A 58 -2.57 -16.45 14.10
CA GLU A 58 -2.97 -15.18 14.72
C GLU A 58 -2.06 -14.06 14.21
N VAL A 59 -2.62 -12.87 13.99
CA VAL A 59 -1.82 -11.71 13.59
C VAL A 59 -1.06 -11.17 14.80
N PRO A 60 0.29 -11.26 14.87
CA PRO A 60 1.05 -10.68 15.96
C PRO A 60 0.98 -9.15 15.89
N SER A 61 1.04 -8.48 17.04
CA SER A 61 1.19 -7.02 17.11
C SER A 61 2.66 -6.57 17.16
N SER A 62 3.59 -7.52 17.21
CA SER A 62 5.01 -7.30 17.51
C SER A 62 5.91 -7.08 16.29
N CYS A 63 5.40 -7.25 15.05
CA CYS A 63 6.19 -6.90 13.88
C CYS A 63 6.38 -5.39 13.77
N ASP A 64 7.49 -4.98 13.17
CA ASP A 64 7.88 -3.58 13.08
C ASP A 64 7.19 -2.84 11.94
N ILE A 65 6.85 -3.57 10.89
CA ILE A 65 6.11 -3.09 9.72
C ILE A 65 5.30 -4.26 9.13
N TYR A 66 4.16 -3.94 8.54
CA TYR A 66 3.28 -4.92 7.88
C TYR A 66 3.12 -4.59 6.40
N THR A 67 2.97 -5.64 5.59
CA THR A 67 2.65 -5.51 4.16
C THR A 67 1.50 -6.44 3.80
N MET A 68 0.60 -5.98 2.95
CA MET A 68 -0.53 -6.74 2.44
C MET A 68 -0.69 -6.52 0.93
N GLY A 69 -0.79 -7.60 0.18
CA GLY A 69 -1.06 -7.56 -1.26
C GLY A 69 -2.55 -7.49 -1.60
N GLY A 70 -2.86 -7.70 -2.88
CA GLY A 70 -4.22 -7.90 -3.35
C GLY A 70 -4.60 -9.38 -3.47
N GLY A 71 -5.90 -9.67 -3.29
CA GLY A 71 -6.51 -10.98 -3.54
C GLY A 71 -7.77 -10.83 -4.38
N GLU A 72 -8.34 -11.95 -4.80
CA GLU A 72 -9.66 -12.00 -5.46
C GLU A 72 -10.79 -11.87 -4.42
N ASP A 73 -12.02 -11.59 -4.87
CA ASP A 73 -13.18 -11.29 -4.01
C ASP A 73 -13.36 -12.27 -2.84
N VAL A 74 -13.30 -13.59 -3.09
CA VAL A 74 -13.47 -14.61 -2.03
C VAL A 74 -12.32 -14.54 -1.01
N ALA A 75 -11.08 -14.41 -1.48
CA ALA A 75 -9.92 -14.25 -0.62
C ALA A 75 -10.00 -12.97 0.21
N GLN A 76 -10.48 -11.87 -0.39
CA GLN A 76 -10.65 -10.59 0.27
C GLN A 76 -11.70 -10.65 1.40
N ILE A 77 -12.83 -11.34 1.18
CA ILE A 77 -13.84 -11.53 2.22
C ILE A 77 -13.26 -12.35 3.39
N LEU A 78 -12.60 -13.47 3.10
CA LEU A 78 -11.96 -14.32 4.12
C LEU A 78 -10.89 -13.56 4.90
N ALA A 79 -10.05 -12.80 4.20
CA ALA A 79 -9.02 -11.96 4.79
C ALA A 79 -9.62 -10.89 5.71
N SER A 80 -10.69 -10.21 5.29
CA SER A 80 -11.38 -9.22 6.12
C SER A 80 -11.92 -9.85 7.40
N GLN A 81 -12.64 -10.97 7.29
CA GLN A 81 -13.16 -11.69 8.45
C GLN A 81 -12.04 -12.09 9.42
N HIS A 82 -10.97 -12.69 8.92
CA HIS A 82 -9.83 -13.11 9.73
C HIS A 82 -9.16 -11.93 10.45
N LEU A 83 -8.93 -10.81 9.76
CA LEU A 83 -8.26 -9.66 10.35
C LEU A 83 -9.13 -8.95 11.39
N ARG A 84 -10.46 -8.97 11.23
CA ARG A 84 -11.37 -8.44 12.24
C ARG A 84 -11.42 -9.27 13.51
N THR A 85 -11.23 -10.59 13.42
CA THR A 85 -11.19 -11.46 14.60
C THR A 85 -9.87 -11.37 15.35
N HIS A 86 -8.77 -10.98 14.69
CA HIS A 86 -7.44 -10.87 15.30
C HIS A 86 -7.04 -9.42 15.54
N ARG A 87 -7.02 -9.02 16.81
CA ARG A 87 -6.75 -7.62 17.22
C ARG A 87 -5.30 -7.17 17.02
N GLY A 88 -4.35 -8.07 16.76
CA GLY A 88 -2.92 -7.71 16.72
C GLY A 88 -2.57 -6.67 15.66
N LEU A 89 -3.22 -6.69 14.49
CA LEU A 89 -3.03 -5.65 13.47
C LEU A 89 -3.51 -4.27 13.96
N PHE A 90 -4.67 -4.23 14.62
CA PHE A 90 -5.21 -3.01 15.21
C PHE A 90 -4.26 -2.46 16.27
N THR A 91 -3.80 -3.31 17.20
CA THR A 91 -2.83 -2.92 18.23
C THR A 91 -1.54 -2.38 17.62
N ALA A 92 -1.04 -2.99 16.54
CA ALA A 92 0.15 -2.51 15.85
C ALA A 92 -0.06 -1.13 15.18
N VAL A 93 -1.17 -0.94 14.47
CA VAL A 93 -1.51 0.33 13.81
C VAL A 93 -1.77 1.43 14.84
N GLU A 94 -2.49 1.13 15.93
CA GLU A 94 -2.73 2.05 17.06
C GLU A 94 -1.41 2.49 17.72
N ALA A 95 -0.41 1.60 17.76
CA ALA A 95 0.95 1.89 18.19
C ALA A 95 1.82 2.61 17.12
N GLY A 96 1.25 2.95 15.97
CA GLY A 96 1.94 3.66 14.89
C GLY A 96 2.88 2.80 14.05
N ARG A 97 2.75 1.46 14.09
CA ARG A 97 3.51 0.57 13.21
C ARG A 97 3.08 0.77 11.76
N PRO A 98 4.01 0.97 10.80
CA PRO A 98 3.64 1.17 9.42
C PRO A 98 2.94 -0.04 8.81
N LEU A 99 1.96 0.22 7.95
CA LEU A 99 1.28 -0.80 7.14
C LEU A 99 1.23 -0.33 5.69
N LEU A 100 1.77 -1.14 4.78
CA LEU A 100 1.60 -0.97 3.34
C LEU A 100 0.55 -1.94 2.81
N ALA A 101 -0.50 -1.44 2.15
CA ALA A 101 -1.55 -2.26 1.55
C ALA A 101 -1.72 -1.98 0.06
N ILE A 102 -1.85 -3.03 -0.76
CA ILE A 102 -1.91 -2.91 -2.22
C ILE A 102 -3.26 -3.39 -2.76
N CYS A 103 -3.85 -2.59 -3.67
CA CYS A 103 -5.03 -2.93 -4.45
C CYS A 103 -6.22 -3.39 -3.60
N ALA A 104 -6.61 -4.68 -3.61
CA ALA A 104 -7.69 -5.18 -2.77
C ALA A 104 -7.45 -4.92 -1.27
N GLY A 105 -6.20 -4.81 -0.83
CA GLY A 105 -5.84 -4.36 0.52
C GLY A 105 -6.35 -2.94 0.84
N VAL A 106 -6.43 -2.04 -0.14
CA VAL A 106 -7.03 -0.70 0.02
C VAL A 106 -8.51 -0.83 0.43
N GLN A 107 -9.24 -1.67 -0.30
CA GLN A 107 -10.68 -1.85 -0.16
C GLN A 107 -11.02 -2.59 1.13
N LEU A 108 -10.27 -3.66 1.40
CA LEU A 108 -10.40 -4.49 2.58
C LEU A 108 -10.16 -3.69 3.87
N LEU A 109 -9.20 -2.77 3.88
CA LEU A 109 -8.91 -1.97 5.08
C LEU A 109 -9.94 -0.86 5.33
N GLY A 110 -10.77 -0.53 4.34
CA GLY A 110 -11.89 0.40 4.47
C GLY A 110 -13.00 -0.09 5.41
N GLU A 111 -14.07 0.69 5.51
CA GLU A 111 -15.26 0.34 6.31
C GLU A 111 -16.02 -0.83 5.69
N TRP A 112 -16.21 -0.79 4.37
CA TRP A 112 -16.86 -1.82 3.59
C TRP A 112 -16.50 -1.71 2.11
N PHE A 113 -16.69 -2.80 1.39
CA PHE A 113 -16.56 -2.84 -0.07
C PHE A 113 -17.71 -3.64 -0.69
N GLN A 114 -18.15 -3.22 -1.87
CA GLN A 114 -19.19 -3.92 -2.62
C GLN A 114 -18.59 -5.13 -3.36
N VAL A 115 -19.22 -6.29 -3.21
CA VAL A 115 -18.83 -7.53 -3.89
C VAL A 115 -19.63 -7.73 -5.19
N ALA A 116 -19.27 -8.74 -5.98
CA ALA A 116 -19.82 -8.99 -7.31
C ALA A 116 -21.36 -9.11 -7.38
N ASP A 117 -22.03 -9.58 -6.31
CA ASP A 117 -23.49 -9.70 -6.26
C ASP A 117 -24.22 -8.39 -5.91
N GLY A 118 -23.46 -7.30 -5.68
CA GLY A 118 -23.98 -5.98 -5.34
C GLY A 118 -24.18 -5.74 -3.84
N SER A 119 -24.03 -6.76 -2.99
CA SER A 119 -24.05 -6.59 -1.53
C SER A 119 -22.74 -5.96 -1.01
N HIS A 120 -22.75 -5.51 0.24
CA HIS A 120 -21.55 -4.98 0.90
C HIS A 120 -20.95 -6.03 1.83
N ALA A 121 -19.66 -6.29 1.66
CA ALA A 121 -18.85 -7.00 2.64
C ALA A 121 -18.22 -6.00 3.61
N GLU A 122 -18.22 -6.35 4.89
CA GLU A 122 -17.52 -5.55 5.92
C GLU A 122 -16.02 -5.58 5.65
N GLY A 123 -15.39 -4.41 5.65
CA GLY A 123 -13.94 -4.25 5.68
C GLY A 123 -13.43 -4.28 7.12
N VAL A 124 -12.11 -4.17 7.29
CA VAL A 124 -11.46 -4.19 8.60
C VAL A 124 -11.74 -2.90 9.39
N GLY A 125 -12.04 -1.79 8.70
CA GLY A 125 -12.39 -0.52 9.34
C GLY A 125 -11.18 0.24 9.91
N LEU A 126 -10.00 0.07 9.31
CA LEU A 126 -8.78 0.79 9.69
C LEU A 126 -8.58 2.08 8.86
N LEU A 127 -9.26 2.18 7.72
CA LEU A 127 -9.28 3.36 6.85
C LEU A 127 -10.71 3.90 6.78
N ASP A 128 -10.84 5.22 6.88
CA ASP A 128 -12.08 5.95 6.59
C ASP A 128 -12.25 6.03 5.07
N ALA A 129 -12.66 4.91 4.49
CA ALA A 129 -12.84 4.74 3.06
C ALA A 129 -13.86 3.64 2.76
N THR A 130 -14.59 3.82 1.66
CA THR A 130 -15.53 2.83 1.14
C THR A 130 -15.20 2.53 -0.31
N THR A 131 -15.53 1.32 -0.80
CA THR A 131 -15.24 0.96 -2.20
C THR A 131 -16.46 0.35 -2.88
N VAL A 132 -16.83 0.92 -4.02
CA VAL A 132 -17.86 0.41 -4.94
C VAL A 132 -17.27 0.25 -6.35
N PRO A 133 -17.91 -0.46 -7.29
CA PRO A 133 -17.36 -0.59 -8.63
C PRO A 133 -17.33 0.73 -9.41
N GLN A 134 -16.27 0.94 -10.18
CA GLN A 134 -16.23 1.93 -11.26
C GLN A 134 -16.87 1.37 -12.55
N ALA A 135 -17.08 2.22 -13.56
CA ALA A 135 -17.74 1.82 -14.80
C ALA A 135 -16.91 0.82 -15.65
N THR A 136 -15.59 0.95 -15.65
CA THR A 136 -14.69 0.12 -16.46
C THR A 136 -13.43 -0.24 -15.70
N ARG A 137 -12.98 -1.50 -15.81
CA ARG A 137 -11.74 -1.94 -15.16
C ARG A 137 -10.54 -1.10 -15.60
N SER A 138 -9.86 -0.52 -14.63
CA SER A 138 -8.59 0.19 -14.81
C SER A 138 -7.50 -0.83 -15.03
N ILE A 139 -6.79 -0.75 -16.16
CA ILE A 139 -5.63 -1.60 -16.45
C ILE A 139 -4.58 -0.72 -17.14
N GLY A 140 -3.45 -0.45 -16.48
CA GLY A 140 -2.40 0.34 -17.08
C GLY A 140 -1.36 0.91 -16.12
N GLU A 141 -0.46 1.72 -16.69
CA GLU A 141 0.51 2.48 -15.92
C GLU A 141 -0.18 3.56 -15.10
N LEU A 142 0.15 3.62 -13.81
CA LEU A 142 -0.32 4.62 -12.87
C LEU A 142 0.87 5.48 -12.45
N VAL A 143 0.74 6.80 -12.56
CA VAL A 143 1.75 7.77 -12.10
C VAL A 143 1.05 8.87 -11.34
N GLY A 144 1.57 9.20 -10.16
CA GLY A 144 1.04 10.25 -9.31
C GLY A 144 2.12 11.15 -8.73
N THR A 145 1.76 12.40 -8.45
CA THR A 145 2.57 13.30 -7.65
C THR A 145 2.19 13.09 -6.18
N PRO A 146 3.13 12.67 -5.31
CA PRO A 146 2.81 12.43 -3.91
C PRO A 146 2.31 13.71 -3.23
N VAL A 147 1.43 13.56 -2.25
CA VAL A 147 0.96 14.67 -1.38
C VAL A 147 1.31 14.45 0.09
N VAL A 148 2.09 13.41 0.37
CA VAL A 148 2.62 13.10 1.71
C VAL A 148 3.93 13.86 1.90
N GLU A 149 4.05 14.54 3.04
CA GLU A 149 5.27 15.24 3.42
C GLU A 149 6.46 14.28 3.50
N GLY A 150 7.62 14.71 2.96
CA GLY A 150 8.82 13.89 2.85
C GLY A 150 8.91 13.05 1.58
N LEU A 151 7.82 12.91 0.81
CA LEU A 151 7.83 12.33 -0.53
C LEU A 151 7.82 13.44 -1.58
N THR A 152 8.79 13.41 -2.49
CA THR A 152 9.00 14.45 -3.51
C THR A 152 9.12 13.88 -4.92
N GLU A 153 9.48 12.62 -5.05
CA GLU A 153 9.58 11.96 -6.35
C GLU A 153 8.21 11.48 -6.86
N PRO A 154 7.97 11.50 -8.17
CA PRO A 154 6.78 10.86 -8.73
C PRO A 154 6.67 9.40 -8.32
N LEU A 155 5.47 9.02 -7.89
CA LEU A 155 5.10 7.64 -7.63
C LEU A 155 4.67 6.97 -8.93
N THR A 156 5.02 5.70 -9.10
CA THR A 156 4.70 4.94 -10.30
C THR A 156 4.39 3.48 -9.99
N GLY A 157 3.36 2.94 -10.62
CA GLY A 157 2.90 1.57 -10.46
C GLY A 157 2.12 1.10 -11.67
N PHE A 158 1.53 -0.09 -11.56
CA PHE A 158 0.56 -0.60 -12.51
C PHE A 158 -0.75 -0.83 -11.78
N GLU A 159 -1.87 -0.32 -12.29
CA GLU A 159 -3.19 -0.51 -11.71
C GLU A 159 -3.96 -1.59 -12.49
N ASN A 160 -4.71 -2.44 -11.78
CA ASN A 160 -5.52 -3.48 -12.38
C ASN A 160 -6.76 -3.83 -11.56
N HIS A 161 -7.74 -2.93 -11.48
CA HIS A 161 -8.83 -3.04 -10.51
C HIS A 161 -10.17 -2.53 -11.04
N MET A 162 -11.26 -2.97 -10.40
CA MET A 162 -12.64 -2.50 -10.64
C MET A 162 -13.14 -1.58 -9.52
N GLY A 163 -12.39 -1.46 -8.42
CA GLY A 163 -12.80 -0.64 -7.28
C GLY A 163 -12.74 0.84 -7.61
N ALA A 164 -13.73 1.58 -7.14
CA ALA A 164 -13.69 3.01 -6.95
C ALA A 164 -13.69 3.27 -5.45
N THR A 165 -12.58 3.78 -4.92
CA THR A 165 -12.44 4.04 -3.48
C THR A 165 -12.74 5.50 -3.18
N VAL A 166 -13.76 5.73 -2.33
CA VAL A 166 -14.15 7.05 -1.85
C VAL A 166 -13.55 7.25 -0.47
N LEU A 167 -12.80 8.35 -0.30
CA LEU A 167 -12.18 8.73 0.96
C LEU A 167 -13.17 9.50 1.82
N GLY A 168 -13.25 9.16 3.11
CA GLY A 168 -13.91 9.99 4.10
C GLY A 168 -13.00 11.10 4.65
N PRO A 169 -13.51 11.92 5.58
CA PRO A 169 -12.81 13.10 6.10
C PRO A 169 -11.50 12.81 6.85
N ASP A 170 -11.33 11.62 7.43
CA ASP A 170 -10.12 11.26 8.19
C ASP A 170 -9.01 10.68 7.31
N ALA A 171 -9.36 10.32 6.07
CA ALA A 171 -8.44 9.79 5.07
C ALA A 171 -7.95 10.88 4.11
N ARG A 172 -6.68 10.79 3.71
CA ARG A 172 -6.09 11.63 2.66
C ARG A 172 -5.49 10.78 1.55
N PRO A 173 -5.44 11.26 0.30
CA PRO A 173 -4.83 10.50 -0.78
C PRO A 173 -3.32 10.38 -0.61
N LEU A 174 -2.71 9.33 -1.18
CA LEU A 174 -1.26 9.20 -1.27
C LEU A 174 -0.68 10.15 -2.34
N SER A 175 -1.38 10.26 -3.48
CA SER A 175 -0.94 11.08 -4.60
C SER A 175 -2.09 11.66 -5.43
N ARG A 176 -1.80 12.75 -6.14
CA ARG A 176 -2.64 13.25 -7.24
C ARG A 176 -2.27 12.52 -8.52
N VAL A 177 -3.24 11.97 -9.22
CA VAL A 177 -3.00 11.18 -10.44
C VAL A 177 -2.60 12.09 -11.59
N LYS A 178 -1.54 11.68 -12.29
CA LYS A 178 -1.04 12.30 -13.52
C LYS A 178 -1.35 11.44 -14.75
N TYR A 179 -1.16 10.12 -14.63
CA TYR A 179 -1.50 9.12 -15.64
C TYR A 179 -2.15 7.92 -14.95
N GLY A 180 -3.15 7.30 -15.58
CA GLY A 180 -3.99 6.27 -14.95
C GLY A 180 -5.24 6.87 -14.31
N VAL A 181 -5.87 6.14 -13.40
CA VAL A 181 -7.09 6.58 -12.69
C VAL A 181 -7.02 6.48 -11.16
N GLY A 182 -6.10 5.67 -10.60
CA GLY A 182 -5.91 5.58 -9.16
C GLY A 182 -7.15 5.03 -8.45
N ASN A 183 -7.65 5.74 -7.45
CA ASN A 183 -8.88 5.38 -6.76
C ASN A 183 -10.13 5.45 -7.64
N SER A 184 -10.05 6.08 -8.83
CA SER A 184 -11.18 6.28 -9.76
C SER A 184 -12.37 7.00 -9.10
N VAL A 185 -13.56 6.90 -9.72
CA VAL A 185 -14.84 7.34 -9.16
C VAL A 185 -15.91 6.26 -9.34
N PRO A 186 -16.92 6.20 -8.45
CA PRO A 186 -18.02 5.25 -8.59
C PRO A 186 -18.69 5.32 -9.97
N ALA A 187 -19.17 4.19 -10.47
CA ALA A 187 -19.86 4.14 -11.75
C ALA A 187 -21.00 5.18 -11.81
N GLY A 188 -21.05 5.97 -12.88
CA GLY A 188 -22.05 7.02 -13.07
C GLY A 188 -21.73 8.35 -12.36
N SER A 189 -20.65 8.43 -11.59
CA SER A 189 -20.19 9.68 -10.97
C SER A 189 -19.30 10.48 -11.93
N ALA A 190 -19.34 11.81 -11.82
CA ALA A 190 -18.43 12.68 -12.54
C ALA A 190 -17.05 12.68 -11.86
N VAL A 191 -15.99 12.85 -12.67
CA VAL A 191 -14.65 13.09 -12.14
C VAL A 191 -14.61 14.49 -11.52
N PRO A 192 -14.10 14.67 -10.28
CA PRO A 192 -14.00 15.98 -9.65
C PRO A 192 -13.08 16.93 -10.45
N ASP A 193 -13.39 18.22 -10.44
CA ASP A 193 -12.55 19.26 -11.09
C ASP A 193 -11.12 19.30 -10.51
N THR A 194 -10.96 18.84 -9.27
CA THR A 194 -9.65 18.70 -8.60
C THR A 194 -8.77 17.58 -9.18
N GLY A 195 -9.32 16.79 -10.12
CA GLY A 195 -8.69 15.62 -10.70
C GLY A 195 -8.81 14.36 -9.84
N LEU A 196 -8.30 13.25 -10.39
CA LEU A 196 -8.25 11.96 -9.73
C LEU A 196 -7.09 11.87 -8.73
N VAL A 197 -7.26 10.98 -7.75
CA VAL A 197 -6.27 10.69 -6.71
C VAL A 197 -6.01 9.20 -6.64
N ASP A 198 -4.85 8.81 -6.11
CA ASP A 198 -4.53 7.42 -5.83
C ASP A 198 -4.19 7.24 -4.35
N GLY A 199 -4.62 6.10 -3.84
CA GLY A 199 -4.28 5.58 -2.54
C GLY A 199 -5.00 6.26 -1.39
N VAL A 200 -4.65 5.79 -0.20
CA VAL A 200 -5.18 6.23 1.09
C VAL A 200 -4.02 6.29 2.06
N VAL A 201 -3.94 7.37 2.82
CA VAL A 201 -3.00 7.53 3.93
C VAL A 201 -3.79 7.97 5.14
N GLN A 202 -3.70 7.19 6.22
CA GLN A 202 -4.37 7.47 7.50
C GLN A 202 -3.54 6.88 8.63
N GLY A 203 -3.15 7.71 9.60
CA GLY A 203 -2.20 7.30 10.63
C GLY A 203 -0.88 6.78 10.04
N SER A 204 -0.50 5.56 10.41
CA SER A 204 0.69 4.84 9.91
C SER A 204 0.42 3.98 8.66
N ILE A 205 -0.80 4.02 8.11
CA ILE A 205 -1.19 3.20 6.95
C ILE A 205 -0.92 3.98 5.67
N VAL A 206 -0.29 3.31 4.70
CA VAL A 206 -0.20 3.73 3.31
C VAL A 206 -0.82 2.63 2.45
N ALA A 207 -1.87 2.96 1.71
CA ALA A 207 -2.53 2.05 0.80
C ALA A 207 -2.57 2.62 -0.62
N THR A 208 -2.43 1.81 -1.66
CA THR A 208 -2.39 2.27 -3.06
C THR A 208 -2.83 1.17 -4.04
N TYR A 209 -3.36 1.56 -5.20
CA TYR A 209 -3.62 0.64 -6.31
C TYR A 209 -2.37 0.33 -7.15
N MET A 210 -1.22 0.90 -6.81
CA MET A 210 0.05 0.67 -7.51
C MET A 210 0.63 -0.72 -7.21
N HIS A 211 0.51 -1.63 -8.18
CA HIS A 211 1.31 -2.85 -8.24
C HIS A 211 2.71 -2.58 -8.82
N GLY A 212 3.55 -3.61 -8.81
CA GLY A 212 4.85 -3.56 -9.48
C GLY A 212 5.76 -4.76 -9.20
N PRO A 213 6.11 -5.07 -7.94
CA PRO A 213 5.62 -4.53 -6.66
C PRO A 213 5.91 -3.04 -6.43
N CYS A 214 5.03 -2.35 -5.70
CA CYS A 214 5.04 -0.90 -5.46
C CYS A 214 6.41 -0.34 -5.01
N LEU A 215 7.01 -0.93 -3.99
CA LEU A 215 8.24 -0.42 -3.37
C LEU A 215 9.48 -0.60 -4.24
N ALA A 216 9.49 -1.61 -5.13
CA ALA A 216 10.57 -1.77 -6.10
C ALA A 216 10.57 -0.63 -7.12
N ARG A 217 9.36 -0.17 -7.50
CA ARG A 217 9.18 0.95 -8.40
C ARG A 217 9.38 2.30 -7.70
N ASN A 218 9.15 2.39 -6.39
CA ASN A 218 9.13 3.63 -5.62
C ASN A 218 10.14 3.61 -4.45
N PRO A 219 11.45 3.80 -4.72
CA PRO A 219 12.51 3.71 -3.72
C PRO A 219 12.36 4.73 -2.58
N GLN A 220 11.94 5.96 -2.88
CA GLN A 220 11.70 6.99 -1.87
C GLN A 220 10.54 6.60 -0.93
N LEU A 221 9.47 5.99 -1.45
CA LEU A 221 8.38 5.48 -0.62
C LEU A 221 8.85 4.32 0.27
N ALA A 222 9.69 3.43 -0.27
CA ALA A 222 10.26 2.33 0.51
C ALA A 222 11.15 2.85 1.65
N ASP A 223 11.99 3.86 1.37
CA ASP A 223 12.84 4.48 2.38
C ASP A 223 12.05 5.30 3.39
N TYR A 224 10.94 5.94 2.97
CA TYR A 224 10.00 6.60 3.87
C TYR A 224 9.45 5.63 4.93
N LEU A 225 9.01 4.43 4.51
CA LEU A 225 8.52 3.40 5.44
C LEU A 225 9.64 2.84 6.33
N VAL A 226 10.85 2.63 5.77
CA VAL A 226 12.02 2.23 6.56
C VAL A 226 12.38 3.28 7.61
N ALA A 227 12.30 4.57 7.28
CA ALA A 227 12.58 5.65 8.22
C ALA A 227 11.60 5.64 9.40
N GLN A 228 10.32 5.36 9.14
CA GLN A 228 9.31 5.19 10.18
C GLN A 228 9.61 4.00 11.10
N VAL A 229 10.03 2.85 10.53
CA VAL A 229 10.45 1.67 11.31
C VAL A 229 11.64 2.00 12.21
N LEU A 230 12.61 2.76 11.69
CA LEU A 230 13.82 3.13 12.43
C LEU A 230 13.61 4.35 13.36
N GLY A 231 12.46 5.01 13.31
CA GLY A 231 12.18 6.19 14.13
C GLY A 231 13.09 7.39 13.79
N VAL A 232 13.53 7.52 12.54
CA VAL A 232 14.38 8.62 12.06
C VAL A 232 13.68 9.41 10.96
N PRO A 233 14.03 10.69 10.74
CA PRO A 233 13.57 11.42 9.56
C PRO A 233 14.02 10.74 8.26
N ALA A 234 13.14 10.65 7.26
CA ALA A 234 13.48 10.01 5.98
C ALA A 234 14.67 10.67 5.27
N ALA A 235 14.88 11.97 5.48
CA ALA A 235 16.02 12.72 4.94
C ALA A 235 17.37 12.32 5.56
N GLU A 236 17.38 11.66 6.73
CA GLU A 236 18.59 11.18 7.40
C GLU A 236 18.99 9.77 6.95
N LEU A 237 18.15 9.07 6.19
CA LEU A 237 18.55 7.80 5.60
C LEU A 237 19.52 8.03 4.46
N GLU A 238 20.70 7.42 4.56
CA GLU A 238 21.64 7.38 3.45
C GLU A 238 20.97 6.79 2.20
N PRO A 239 21.06 7.48 1.04
CA PRO A 239 20.53 6.96 -0.21
C PRO A 239 21.18 5.63 -0.59
N LEU A 240 20.37 4.69 -1.08
CA LEU A 240 20.87 3.45 -1.67
C LEU A 240 21.00 3.61 -3.18
N GLU A 241 22.24 3.75 -3.65
CA GLU A 241 22.56 3.83 -5.08
C GLU A 241 22.46 2.44 -5.73
N ILE A 242 21.35 2.20 -6.42
CA ILE A 242 21.09 0.97 -7.16
C ILE A 242 20.76 1.33 -8.61
N PRO A 243 21.75 1.39 -9.53
CA PRO A 243 21.57 1.92 -10.88
C PRO A 243 20.42 1.29 -11.67
N ALA A 244 20.15 0.00 -11.47
CA ALA A 244 19.04 -0.71 -12.11
C ALA A 244 17.66 -0.13 -11.74
N ILE A 245 17.49 0.37 -10.50
CA ILE A 245 16.23 1.00 -10.06
C ILE A 245 16.02 2.33 -10.78
N THR A 246 17.07 3.13 -10.93
CA THR A 246 17.00 4.40 -11.66
C THR A 246 16.61 4.18 -13.13
N LEU A 247 17.21 3.16 -13.77
CA LEU A 247 16.84 2.80 -15.15
C LEU A 247 15.38 2.33 -15.25
N LEU A 248 14.97 1.40 -14.38
CA LEU A 248 13.58 0.92 -14.31
C LEU A 248 12.59 2.08 -14.16
N ARG A 249 12.84 3.00 -13.22
CA ARG A 249 11.98 4.17 -12.98
C ARG A 249 11.87 5.04 -14.21
N LYS A 250 12.99 5.34 -14.88
CA LYS A 250 13.01 6.12 -16.12
C LYS A 250 12.13 5.47 -17.19
N GLU A 251 12.26 4.16 -17.41
CA GLU A 251 11.47 3.43 -18.40
C GLU A 251 9.98 3.44 -18.06
N ARG A 252 9.62 3.15 -16.80
CA ARG A 252 8.22 3.11 -16.35
C ARG A 252 7.53 4.47 -16.46
N LEU A 253 8.21 5.54 -16.04
CA LEU A 253 7.68 6.90 -16.17
C LEU A 253 7.55 7.35 -17.64
N ALA A 254 8.41 6.83 -18.53
CA ALA A 254 8.29 7.07 -19.97
C ALA A 254 7.11 6.30 -20.58
N ALA A 255 6.91 5.04 -20.19
CA ALA A 255 5.81 4.21 -20.67
C ALA A 255 4.44 4.82 -20.34
N ALA A 256 4.29 5.42 -19.16
CA ALA A 256 3.04 6.07 -18.75
C ALA A 256 2.62 7.26 -19.64
N LYS A 257 3.57 7.93 -20.31
CA LYS A 257 3.28 9.03 -21.25
C LYS A 257 2.70 8.55 -22.58
N HIS A 258 2.92 7.28 -22.91
CA HIS A 258 2.51 6.67 -24.17
C HIS A 258 1.71 5.40 -23.89
N PRO A 259 0.53 5.51 -23.26
CA PRO A 259 -0.28 4.35 -22.95
C PRO A 259 -0.58 3.58 -24.25
N PHE A 260 -0.43 2.26 -24.22
CA PHE A 260 -0.82 1.40 -25.34
C PHE A 260 -2.27 1.72 -25.69
N LYS A 261 -2.51 2.16 -26.93
CA LYS A 261 -3.88 2.32 -27.44
C LYS A 261 -4.53 0.94 -27.41
N ARG A 262 -5.57 0.76 -26.60
CA ARG A 262 -6.47 -0.40 -26.72
C ARG A 262 -7.09 -0.33 -28.11
N THR A 263 -6.71 -1.23 -29.01
CA THR A 263 -7.55 -1.54 -30.18
C THR A 263 -8.82 -2.17 -29.63
N ALA A 264 -9.96 -1.55 -29.96
CA ALA A 264 -11.30 -2.02 -29.60
C ALA A 264 -11.58 -3.42 -30.14
#